data_AF-A0A182SQ72-F1
#
_entry.id   AF-A0A182SQ72-F1
#
_cell.length_a   1.000
_cell.length_b   1.000
_cell.length_c   1.000
_cell.angle_alpha   90.00
_cell.angle_beta   90.00
_cell.angle_gamma   90.00
#
_symmetry.space_group_name_H-M   'P 1'
#
loop_
_entity.id
_entity.type
_entity.pdbx_description
1 polymer ?
#
loop_
_entity_poly.entity_id
_entity_poly.type
_entity_poly.pdbx_seq_one_letter_code
_entity_poly.pdbx_strand_id
1 'polypeptide(L)'
;MVDKVDPDSEQHAAEYGVLHGDLVFIRNNENLMQTIDQLQQTLANVNREHENYANFTLEEKIRFDSLCAFCVNALFWMHEKLLGRPNTVMDDVKSDLDRVREAMKRLEMVHDNLTKRPQLDKPAAKRFIRAGLYDSNEKSGDAPPAKKQREKTRDAE
;
A
#
# COMPACT_ATOMS: atom_id res chain seq x y z
N MET A 1 -38.53 -4.61 -26.51
CA MET A 1 -38.88 -3.47 -25.64
C MET A 1 -37.69 -3.31 -24.68
N VAL A 2 -36.60 -2.66 -25.06
CA VAL A 2 -36.48 -1.38 -25.75
C VAL A 2 -35.27 -1.47 -26.69
N ASP A 3 -35.53 -1.51 -28.01
CA ASP A 3 -34.54 -1.06 -28.99
C ASP A 3 -34.44 0.45 -28.82
N LYS A 4 -33.60 0.88 -27.89
CA LYS A 4 -33.09 2.24 -27.90
C LYS A 4 -32.09 2.22 -29.03
N VAL A 5 -32.48 2.82 -30.16
CA VAL A 5 -31.54 3.24 -31.20
C VAL A 5 -30.38 3.90 -30.48
N ASP A 6 -29.21 3.30 -30.62
CA ASP A 6 -27.96 3.79 -30.05
C ASP A 6 -27.76 5.20 -30.60
N PRO A 7 -27.79 6.27 -29.78
CA PRO A 7 -27.80 7.64 -30.26
C PRO A 7 -26.54 8.02 -31.05
N ASP A 8 -25.50 7.19 -31.02
CA ASP A 8 -24.22 7.40 -31.70
C ASP A 8 -23.96 6.46 -32.90
N SER A 9 -24.96 5.73 -33.43
CA SER A 9 -24.72 4.78 -34.52
C SER A 9 -24.06 5.38 -35.78
N GLU A 10 -24.37 6.63 -36.11
CA GLU A 10 -23.74 7.38 -37.22
C GLU A 10 -22.30 7.81 -36.87
N GLN A 11 -22.05 8.15 -35.62
CA GLN A 11 -20.75 8.58 -35.11
C GLN A 11 -19.80 7.38 -35.01
N HIS A 12 -20.30 6.24 -34.54
CA HIS A 12 -19.58 4.96 -34.52
C HIS A 12 -19.31 4.43 -35.94
N ALA A 13 -20.21 4.67 -36.90
CA ALA A 13 -19.99 4.34 -38.30
C ALA A 13 -18.83 5.14 -38.92
N ALA A 14 -18.71 6.42 -38.56
CA ALA A 14 -17.61 7.27 -39.01
C ALA A 14 -16.27 6.91 -38.34
N GLU A 15 -16.29 6.57 -37.04
CA GLU A 15 -15.07 6.34 -36.25
C GLU A 15 -14.53 4.91 -36.34
N TYR A 16 -15.40 3.90 -36.32
CA TYR A 16 -15.02 2.49 -36.30
C TYR A 16 -15.17 1.78 -37.65
N GLY A 17 -15.73 2.44 -38.67
CA GLY A 17 -15.84 1.91 -40.02
C GLY A 17 -16.50 0.53 -40.04
N VAL A 18 -15.84 -0.49 -40.61
CA VAL A 18 -16.37 -1.87 -40.70
C VAL A 18 -16.68 -2.49 -39.32
N LEU A 19 -16.07 -1.98 -38.25
CA LEU A 19 -16.28 -2.44 -36.87
C LEU A 19 -17.42 -1.71 -36.15
N HIS A 20 -18.16 -0.82 -36.83
CA HIS A 20 -19.26 -0.04 -36.23
C HIS A 20 -20.37 -0.92 -35.59
N GLY A 21 -20.50 -2.17 -36.03
CA GLY A 21 -21.49 -3.12 -35.50
C GLY A 21 -20.98 -3.95 -34.32
N ASP A 22 -19.68 -3.94 -34.02
CA ASP A 22 -19.11 -4.67 -32.89
C ASP A 22 -19.10 -3.79 -31.63
N LEU A 23 -20.25 -3.75 -30.96
CA LEU A 23 -20.46 -2.96 -29.75
C LEU A 23 -19.53 -3.38 -28.59
N VAL A 24 -19.07 -4.64 -28.57
CA VAL A 24 -18.16 -5.12 -27.52
C VAL A 24 -16.76 -4.55 -27.75
N PHE A 25 -16.29 -4.57 -29.00
CA PHE A 25 -15.03 -3.96 -29.37
C PHE A 25 -15.02 -2.46 -29.09
N ILE A 26 -16.05 -1.74 -29.56
CA ILE A 26 -16.17 -0.29 -29.40
C ILE A 26 -16.11 0.09 -27.92
N ARG A 27 -16.95 -0.53 -27.10
CA ARG A 27 -16.96 -0.28 -25.65
C ARG A 27 -15.60 -0.54 -25.00
N ASN A 28 -14.92 -1.64 -25.38
CA ASN A 28 -13.61 -1.95 -24.82
C ASN A 28 -12.55 -0.92 -25.24
N ASN A 29 -12.63 -0.43 -26.48
CA ASN A 29 -11.73 0.60 -26.98
C ASN A 29 -11.95 1.94 -26.26
N GLU A 30 -13.19 2.38 -26.12
CA GLU A 30 -13.55 3.60 -25.39
C GLU A 30 -13.12 3.54 -23.93
N ASN A 31 -13.37 2.41 -23.26
CA ASN A 31 -12.91 2.19 -21.89
C ASN A 31 -11.38 2.28 -21.79
N LEU A 32 -10.66 1.70 -22.76
CA LEU A 32 -9.20 1.79 -22.80
C LEU A 32 -8.75 3.25 -22.95
N MET A 33 -9.34 4.00 -23.88
CA MET A 33 -9.03 5.41 -24.10
C MET A 33 -9.28 6.25 -22.83
N GLN A 34 -10.45 6.10 -22.21
CA GLN A 34 -10.78 6.80 -20.97
C GLN A 34 -9.80 6.43 -19.83
N THR A 35 -9.40 5.17 -19.75
CA THR A 35 -8.44 4.71 -18.73
C THR A 35 -7.05 5.30 -18.96
N ILE A 36 -6.63 5.43 -20.22
CA ILE A 36 -5.36 6.07 -20.58
C ILE A 36 -5.37 7.56 -20.18
N ASP A 37 -6.47 8.28 -20.40
CA ASP A 37 -6.60 9.68 -19.98
C ASP A 37 -6.53 9.83 -18.45
N GLN A 38 -7.23 8.96 -17.72
CA GLN A 38 -7.17 8.93 -16.25
C GLN A 38 -5.75 8.63 -15.74
N LEU A 39 -5.05 7.70 -16.41
CA LEU A 39 -3.68 7.36 -16.09
C LEU A 39 -2.76 8.56 -16.34
N GLN A 40 -2.92 9.28 -17.46
CA GLN A 40 -2.15 10.48 -17.75
C GLN A 40 -2.36 11.57 -16.69
N GLN A 41 -3.60 11.79 -16.24
CA GLN A 41 -3.88 12.72 -15.14
C GLN A 41 -3.21 12.29 -13.83
N THR A 42 -3.24 10.99 -13.53
CA THR A 42 -2.59 10.43 -12.34
C THR A 42 -1.07 10.63 -12.39
N LEU A 43 -0.44 10.34 -13.52
CA LEU A 43 1.00 10.56 -13.70
C LEU A 43 1.38 12.03 -13.64
N ALA A 44 0.52 12.93 -14.14
CA ALA A 44 0.74 14.37 -13.99
C ALA A 44 0.76 14.78 -12.52
N ASN A 45 -0.10 14.19 -11.68
CA ASN A 45 -0.08 14.43 -10.24
C ASN A 45 1.20 13.85 -9.60
N VAL A 46 1.59 12.62 -9.96
CA VAL A 46 2.85 12.00 -9.48
C VAL A 46 4.06 12.87 -9.79
N ASN A 47 4.12 13.45 -10.99
CA ASN A 47 5.21 14.36 -11.38
C ASN A 47 5.23 15.65 -10.57
N ARG A 48 4.06 16.21 -10.20
CA ARG A 48 4.00 17.39 -9.31
C ARG A 48 4.45 17.04 -7.89
N GLU A 49 4.00 15.91 -7.36
CA GLU A 49 4.38 15.43 -6.03
C GLU A 49 5.88 15.10 -5.93
N HIS A 50 6.53 14.75 -7.05
CA HIS A 50 7.99 14.57 -7.09
C HIS A 50 8.76 15.84 -6.67
N GLU A 51 8.22 17.04 -6.93
CA GLU A 51 8.84 18.30 -6.44
C GLU A 51 8.87 18.36 -4.90
N ASN A 52 7.90 17.72 -4.25
CA ASN A 52 7.77 17.63 -2.80
C ASN A 52 8.50 16.40 -2.20
N TYR A 53 9.13 15.56 -3.04
CA TYR A 53 9.77 14.32 -2.60
C TYR A 53 10.81 14.52 -1.49
N ALA A 54 11.52 15.66 -1.49
CA ALA A 54 12.50 15.98 -0.45
C ALA A 54 11.88 15.99 0.96
N ASN A 55 10.63 16.45 1.08
CA ASN A 55 9.90 16.64 2.33
C ASN A 55 9.20 15.36 2.82
N PHE A 56 9.16 14.31 2.01
CA PHE A 56 8.54 13.04 2.39
C PHE A 56 9.31 12.35 3.52
N THR A 57 8.55 11.70 4.40
CA THR A 57 9.08 10.73 5.35
C THR A 57 9.70 9.55 4.60
N LEU A 58 10.56 8.78 5.28
CA LEU A 58 11.19 7.61 4.66
C LEU A 58 10.16 6.60 4.12
N GLU A 59 9.06 6.40 4.84
CA GLU A 59 7.98 5.50 4.41
C GLU A 59 7.29 6.00 3.13
N GLU A 60 6.98 7.29 3.07
CA GLU A 60 6.37 7.92 1.90
C GLU A 60 7.29 7.87 0.68
N LYS A 61 8.60 8.08 0.86
CA LYS A 61 9.59 7.94 -0.20
C LYS A 61 9.60 6.53 -0.79
N ILE A 62 9.67 5.51 0.06
CA ILE A 62 9.66 4.11 -0.39
C ILE A 62 8.33 3.77 -1.10
N ARG A 63 7.20 4.28 -0.59
CA ARG A 63 5.89 4.10 -1.24
C ARG A 63 5.84 4.76 -2.62
N PHE A 64 6.35 5.98 -2.73
CA PHE A 64 6.42 6.74 -3.98
C PHE A 64 7.32 6.05 -5.01
N ASP A 65 8.51 5.61 -4.60
CA ASP A 65 9.45 4.91 -5.49
C ASP A 65 8.88 3.57 -5.97
N SER A 66 8.21 2.83 -5.07
CA SER A 66 7.53 1.58 -5.42
C SER A 66 6.39 1.80 -6.41
N LEU A 67 5.62 2.88 -6.25
CA LEU A 67 4.58 3.29 -7.20
C LEU A 67 5.18 3.60 -8.58
N CYS A 68 6.26 4.39 -8.62
CA CYS A 68 6.91 4.76 -9.88
C CYS A 68 7.44 3.52 -10.62
N ALA A 69 8.12 2.61 -9.91
CA ALA A 69 8.60 1.36 -10.49
C ALA A 69 7.45 0.49 -11.03
N PHE A 70 6.34 0.40 -10.28
CA PHE A 70 5.15 -0.32 -10.73
C PHE A 70 4.56 0.30 -12.00
N CYS A 71 4.40 1.63 -12.04
CA CYS A 71 3.82 2.34 -13.17
C CYS A 71 4.65 2.13 -14.44
N VAL A 72 5.98 2.27 -14.38
CA VAL A 72 6.85 2.08 -15.55
C VAL A 72 6.74 0.65 -16.10
N ASN A 73 6.82 -0.36 -15.23
CA ASN A 73 6.74 -1.76 -15.64
C ASN A 73 5.36 -2.11 -16.21
N ALA A 74 4.28 -1.62 -15.60
CA ALA A 74 2.92 -1.86 -16.07
C ALA A 74 2.62 -1.18 -17.40
N LEU A 75 3.08 0.07 -17.58
CA LEU A 75 2.96 0.81 -18.84
C LEU A 75 3.73 0.14 -19.97
N PHE A 76 4.95 -0.31 -19.68
CA PHE A 76 5.74 -1.07 -20.63
C PHE A 76 5.00 -2.36 -21.04
N TRP A 77 4.47 -3.11 -20.07
CA TRP A 77 3.69 -4.30 -20.36
C TRP A 77 2.46 -4.02 -21.25
N MET A 78 1.70 -2.96 -20.96
CA MET A 78 0.55 -2.55 -21.77
C MET A 78 0.95 -2.15 -23.19
N HIS A 79 2.04 -1.39 -23.33
CA HIS A 79 2.58 -1.00 -24.64
C HIS A 79 2.95 -2.22 -25.49
N GLU A 80 3.68 -3.17 -24.91
CA GLU A 80 4.10 -4.39 -25.62
C GLU A 80 2.90 -5.28 -26.00
N LYS A 81 1.86 -5.31 -25.15
CA LYS A 81 0.58 -5.98 -25.46
C LYS A 81 -0.13 -5.34 -26.64
N LEU A 82 -0.20 -4.01 -26.70
CA LEU A 82 -0.86 -3.28 -27.79
C LEU A 82 -0.12 -3.44 -29.13
N LEU A 83 1.21 -3.58 -29.09
CA LEU A 83 2.02 -3.87 -30.28
C LEU A 83 1.92 -5.33 -30.75
N GLY A 84 1.25 -6.22 -30.00
CA GLY A 84 1.10 -7.63 -30.36
C GLY A 84 2.40 -8.43 -30.27
N ARG A 85 3.35 -8.04 -29.40
CA ARG A 85 4.63 -8.72 -29.25
C ARG A 85 4.49 -10.15 -28.69
N PRO A 86 5.47 -11.04 -28.95
CA PRO A 86 5.44 -12.42 -28.46
C PRO A 86 5.52 -12.52 -26.93
N ASN A 87 4.96 -13.60 -26.38
CA ASN A 87 4.79 -13.81 -24.94
C ASN A 87 6.09 -13.83 -24.11
N THR A 88 7.24 -14.11 -24.72
CA THR A 88 8.52 -14.20 -24.01
C THR A 88 8.91 -12.90 -23.32
N VAL A 89 8.79 -11.76 -24.02
CA VAL A 89 9.06 -10.42 -23.45
C VAL A 89 8.09 -10.10 -22.31
N MET A 90 6.87 -10.64 -22.37
CA MET A 90 5.83 -10.36 -21.40
C MET A 90 6.01 -11.14 -20.09
N ASP A 91 6.68 -12.29 -20.13
CA ASP A 91 6.94 -13.09 -18.94
C ASP A 91 8.06 -12.49 -18.08
N ASP A 92 9.08 -11.88 -18.70
CA ASP A 92 10.11 -11.13 -17.99
C ASP A 92 9.52 -9.92 -17.25
N VAL A 93 8.68 -9.13 -17.94
CA VAL A 93 8.03 -7.95 -17.35
C VAL A 93 7.05 -8.33 -16.23
N LYS A 94 6.38 -9.48 -16.35
CA LYS A 94 5.55 -10.01 -15.24
C LYS A 94 6.39 -10.34 -14.02
N SER A 95 7.57 -10.94 -14.21
CA SER A 95 8.49 -11.22 -13.10
C SER A 95 8.89 -9.93 -12.37
N ASP A 96 9.19 -8.87 -13.12
CA ASP A 96 9.51 -7.57 -12.53
C ASP A 96 8.33 -6.92 -11.81
N LEU A 97 7.10 -7.06 -12.34
CA LEU A 97 5.89 -6.63 -11.65
C LEU A 97 5.67 -7.40 -10.34
N ASP A 98 5.94 -8.70 -10.31
CA ASP A 98 5.84 -9.52 -9.10
C ASP A 98 6.87 -9.11 -8.04
N ARG A 99 8.09 -8.76 -8.46
CA ARG A 99 9.13 -8.23 -7.55
C ARG A 99 8.71 -6.91 -6.91
N VAL A 100 8.14 -5.98 -7.69
CA VAL A 100 7.62 -4.72 -7.15
C VAL A 100 6.46 -4.97 -6.20
N ARG A 101 5.54 -5.89 -6.54
CA ARG A 101 4.43 -6.29 -5.67
C ARG A 101 4.92 -6.88 -4.35
N GLU A 102 5.97 -7.69 -4.37
CA GLU A 102 6.58 -8.23 -3.15
C GLU A 102 7.17 -7.11 -2.27
N ALA A 103 7.86 -6.13 -2.88
CA ALA A 103 8.37 -4.97 -2.17
C ALA A 103 7.24 -4.15 -1.51
N MET A 104 6.12 -3.93 -2.21
CA MET A 104 4.94 -3.25 -1.65
C MET A 104 4.33 -4.01 -0.46
N LYS A 105 4.20 -5.34 -0.55
CA LYS A 105 3.73 -6.17 0.57
C LYS A 105 4.65 -6.09 1.78
N ARG A 106 5.97 -6.06 1.56
CA ARG A 106 6.94 -5.88 2.65
C ARG A 106 6.79 -4.52 3.32
N LEU A 107 6.59 -3.47 2.54
CA LEU A 107 6.33 -2.12 3.07
C LEU A 107 5.06 -2.10 3.93
N GLU A 108 3.98 -2.72 3.47
CA GLU A 108 2.72 -2.84 4.21
C GLU A 108 2.90 -3.61 5.54
N MET A 109 3.63 -4.73 5.51
CA MET A 109 3.95 -5.46 6.74
C MET A 109 4.75 -4.62 7.74
N VAL A 110 5.70 -3.80 7.27
CA VAL A 110 6.47 -2.91 8.14
C VAL A 110 5.56 -1.84 8.75
N HIS A 111 4.73 -1.20 7.93
CA HIS A 111 3.77 -0.20 8.39
C HIS A 111 2.78 -0.78 9.42
N ASP A 112 2.23 -1.97 9.17
CA ASP A 112 1.29 -2.62 10.08
C ASP A 112 1.93 -3.02 11.41
N ASN A 113 3.19 -3.47 11.38
CA ASN A 113 3.95 -3.75 12.58
C ASN A 113 4.23 -2.49 13.42
N LEU A 114 4.41 -1.33 12.78
CA LEU A 114 4.67 -0.06 13.45
C LEU A 114 3.39 0.58 14.02
N THR A 115 2.29 0.53 13.26
CA THR A 115 1.07 1.32 13.53
C THR A 115 -0.02 0.51 14.23
N LYS A 116 -0.29 -0.71 13.78
CA LYS A 116 -1.46 -1.50 14.23
C LYS A 116 -1.15 -2.46 15.37
N ARG A 117 0.11 -2.90 15.48
CA ARG A 117 0.49 -3.92 16.46
C ARG A 117 0.67 -3.32 17.85
N PRO A 118 0.00 -3.86 18.89
CA PRO A 118 0.22 -3.39 20.26
C PRO A 118 1.67 -3.67 20.68
N GLN A 119 2.38 -2.62 21.08
CA GLN A 119 3.74 -2.75 21.57
C GLN A 119 3.71 -3.26 23.01
N LEU A 120 4.47 -4.32 23.29
CA LEU A 120 4.64 -4.81 24.65
C LEU A 120 5.40 -3.78 25.46
N ASP A 121 4.83 -3.36 26.58
CA ASP A 121 5.52 -2.52 27.57
C ASP A 121 6.66 -3.32 28.22
N LYS A 122 7.86 -3.20 27.63
CA LYS A 122 9.08 -3.92 28.04
C LYS A 122 9.39 -3.76 29.53
N PRO A 123 9.34 -2.55 30.14
CA PRO A 123 9.56 -2.42 31.58
C PRO A 123 8.47 -3.10 32.44
N ALA A 124 7.19 -3.06 32.05
CA ALA A 124 6.15 -3.81 32.76
C ALA A 124 6.36 -5.32 32.65
N ALA A 125 6.65 -5.83 31.45
CA ALA A 125 6.98 -7.24 31.22
C ALA A 125 8.18 -7.70 32.07
N LYS A 126 9.24 -6.91 32.15
CA LYS A 126 10.40 -7.18 33.03
C LYS A 126 9.99 -7.28 34.49
N ARG A 127 9.07 -6.43 34.97
CA ARG A 127 8.55 -6.48 36.35
C ARG A 127 7.74 -7.76 36.58
N PHE A 128 6.87 -8.14 35.65
CA PHE A 128 6.10 -9.38 35.75
C PHE A 128 7.00 -10.62 35.77
N ILE A 129 8.04 -10.66 34.92
CA ILE A 129 9.01 -11.76 34.89
C ILE A 129 9.81 -11.81 36.20
N ARG A 130 10.32 -10.67 36.69
CA ARG A 130 11.07 -10.61 37.96
C ARG A 130 10.21 -11.02 39.16
N ALA A 131 8.93 -10.65 39.17
CA ALA A 131 8.01 -11.05 40.23
C ALA A 131 7.64 -12.54 40.14
N GLY A 132 7.49 -13.10 38.93
CA GLY A 132 7.15 -14.51 38.73
C GLY A 132 8.32 -15.47 38.97
N LEU A 133 9.56 -15.03 38.76
CA LEU A 133 10.79 -15.79 39.06
C LEU A 133 11.36 -15.48 40.45
N TYR A 134 10.63 -14.74 41.28
CA TYR A 134 11.08 -14.41 42.62
C TYR A 134 10.99 -15.66 43.51
N ASP A 135 12.13 -16.32 43.74
CA ASP A 135 12.23 -17.39 44.72
C ASP A 135 12.54 -16.80 46.10
N SER A 136 11.64 -17.03 47.06
CA SER A 136 11.76 -16.50 48.43
C SER A 136 12.98 -17.00 49.19
N ASN A 137 13.66 -18.03 48.67
CA ASN A 137 14.90 -18.59 49.23
C ASN A 137 16.18 -17.86 48.77
N GLU A 138 16.15 -17.04 47.71
CA GLU A 138 17.31 -16.25 47.26
C GLU A 138 17.39 -14.89 47.99
N LYS A 139 17.50 -14.92 49.32
CA LYS A 139 17.80 -13.71 50.10
C LYS A 139 19.30 -13.58 50.37
N SER A 140 20.03 -13.05 49.38
CA SER A 140 21.28 -12.34 49.63
C SER A 140 21.64 -11.46 48.44
N GLY A 141 21.42 -10.14 48.55
CA GLY A 141 22.10 -9.21 47.64
C GLY A 141 21.41 -7.87 47.39
N ASP A 142 20.16 -7.83 46.94
CA ASP A 142 19.63 -6.60 46.34
C ASP A 142 18.11 -6.43 46.58
N ALA A 143 17.74 -5.79 47.69
CA ALA A 143 16.36 -5.52 48.06
C ALA A 143 15.85 -4.21 47.41
N PRO A 144 14.64 -4.18 46.80
CA PRO A 144 14.04 -2.93 46.32
C PRO A 144 13.60 -2.02 47.48
N PRO A 145 13.54 -0.69 47.29
CA PRO A 145 13.24 0.24 48.37
C PRO A 145 11.80 0.03 48.87
N ALA A 146 11.68 -0.18 50.18
CA ALA A 146 10.41 -0.40 50.85
C ALA A 146 9.46 0.80 50.67
N LYS A 147 8.20 0.51 50.32
CA LYS A 147 7.09 1.48 50.34
C LYS A 147 6.94 2.04 51.76
N LYS A 148 7.21 3.33 51.93
CA LYS A 148 6.88 4.09 53.15
C LYS A 148 5.35 4.02 53.37
N GLN A 149 4.92 3.33 54.43
CA GLN A 149 3.53 3.40 54.90
C GLN A 149 3.28 4.81 55.44
N ARG A 150 2.19 5.43 55.00
CA ARG A 150 1.78 6.77 55.45
C ARG A 150 1.04 6.61 56.78
N GLU A 151 1.70 7.03 57.86
CA GLU A 151 1.18 7.01 59.22
C GLU A 151 -0.03 7.95 59.33
N LYS A 152 -1.19 7.41 59.75
CA LYS A 152 -2.38 8.20 60.10
C LYS A 152 -2.25 8.59 61.57
N THR A 153 -1.84 9.82 61.85
CA THR A 153 -1.97 10.42 63.18
C THR A 153 -3.46 10.52 63.51
N ARG A 154 -3.90 9.80 64.55
CA ARG A 154 -5.17 10.03 65.25
C ARG A 154 -4.86 10.98 66.39
N ASP A 155 -5.18 12.25 66.24
CA ASP A 155 -5.20 13.19 67.35
C ASP A 155 -6.53 13.00 68.09
N ALA A 156 -6.41 12.64 69.37
CA ALA A 156 -7.48 12.63 70.34
C ALA A 156 -7.36 13.92 71.16
N GLU A 157 -8.39 14.76 71.11
CA GLU A 157 -8.82 15.60 72.23
C GLU A 157 -10.32 15.91 72.06
#